data_AF-A0A4T9T8J7-F1
#
_entry.id   AF-A0A4T9T8J7-F1
#
_cell.length_a   1.000
_cell.length_b   1.000
_cell.length_c   1.000
_cell.angle_alpha   90.00
_cell.angle_beta   90.00
_cell.angle_gamma   90.00
#
_symmetry.space_group_name_H-M   'P 1'
#
loop_
_entity.id
_entity.type
_entity.pdbx_description
1 polymer ?
#
loop_
_entity_poly.entity_id
_entity_poly.type
_entity_poly.pdbx_seq_one_letter_code
_entity_poly.pdbx_strand_id
1 'polypeptide(L)' 'MSFGEKVRCARKQLGLTQTEFAKVLGVSFATVNRWENNQANPSALAQRAFEDFCESSFISFPTE' A
#
# COMPACT_ATOMS: atom_id res chain seq x y z
N MET A 1 12.02 4.25 4.05
CA MET A 1 11.02 3.18 3.86
C MET A 1 10.89 2.79 2.39
N SER A 2 10.90 1.50 2.08
CA SER A 2 10.55 0.91 0.79
C SER A 2 9.06 1.10 0.48
N PHE A 3 8.66 0.88 -0.78
CA PHE A 3 7.24 0.90 -1.15
C PHE A 3 6.42 -0.14 -0.36
N GLY A 4 6.96 -1.36 -0.20
CA GLY A 4 6.32 -2.42 0.58
C GLY A 4 6.09 -2.05 2.04
N GLU A 5 7.05 -1.36 2.64
CA GLU A 5 6.95 -0.85 4.01
C GLU A 5 5.86 0.22 4.14
N LYS A 6 5.76 1.15 3.18
CA LYS A 6 4.69 2.15 3.13
C LYS A 6 3.32 1.49 3.00
N VAL A 7 3.16 0.54 2.08
CA VAL A 7 1.92 -0.25 1.89
C VAL A 7 1.50 -0.92 3.19
N ARG A 8 2.44 -1.61 3.86
CA ARG A 8 2.17 -2.28 5.14
C ARG A 8 1.80 -1.29 6.25
N CYS A 9 2.48 -0.15 6.31
CA CYS A 9 2.20 0.90 7.29
C CYS A 9 0.79 1.47 7.10
N ALA A 10 0.46 1.91 5.88
CA ALA A 10 -0.86 2.43 5.52
C ALA A 10 -1.98 1.44 5.89
N ARG A 11 -1.81 0.17 5.50
CA ARG A 11 -2.78 -0.88 5.82
C ARG A 11 -2.99 -1.04 7.33
N LYS A 12 -1.90 -1.05 8.10
CA LYS A 12 -1.96 -1.21 9.57
C LYS A 12 -2.63 -0.01 10.24
N GLN A 13 -2.37 1.22 9.77
CA GLN A 13 -3.03 2.42 10.28
C GLN A 13 -4.55 2.38 10.10
N LEU A 14 -5.01 1.78 8.98
CA LEU A 14 -6.44 1.58 8.70
C LEU A 14 -7.04 0.35 9.41
N GLY A 15 -6.23 -0.47 10.09
CA GLY A 15 -6.70 -1.71 10.71
C GLY A 15 -7.16 -2.79 9.73
N LEU A 16 -6.74 -2.72 8.47
CA LEU A 16 -7.23 -3.60 7.41
C LEU A 16 -6.38 -4.87 7.24
N THR A 17 -7.02 -5.95 6.79
CA THR A 17 -6.34 -7.12 6.25
C THR A 17 -5.76 -6.81 4.86
N GLN A 18 -4.81 -7.62 4.38
CA GLN A 18 -4.25 -7.45 3.03
C GLN A 18 -5.32 -7.57 1.94
N THR A 19 -6.32 -8.42 2.15
CA THR A 19 -7.45 -8.62 1.22
C THR A 19 -8.36 -7.39 1.17
N GLU A 20 -8.69 -6.81 2.31
CA GLU A 20 -9.49 -5.57 2.37
C GLU A 20 -8.72 -4.41 1.75
N PHE A 21 -7.43 -4.29 2.06
CA PHE A 21 -6.59 -3.24 1.50
C PHE A 21 -6.45 -3.36 -0.02
N ALA A 22 -6.33 -4.58 -0.53
CA ALA A 22 -6.32 -4.83 -1.97
C ALA A 22 -7.61 -4.38 -2.65
N LYS A 23 -8.78 -4.63 -2.03
CA LYS A 23 -10.07 -4.15 -2.53
C LYS A 23 -10.14 -2.62 -2.57
N VAL A 24 -9.64 -1.96 -1.54
CA VAL A 24 -9.59 -0.49 -1.45
C VAL A 24 -8.72 0.11 -2.56
N LEU A 25 -7.56 -0.50 -2.82
CA LEU A 25 -6.63 -0.06 -3.87
C LEU A 25 -7.00 -0.55 -5.29
N GLY A 26 -8.07 -1.34 -5.45
CA GLY A 26 -8.47 -1.91 -6.74
C GLY A 26 -7.47 -2.91 -7.33
N VAL A 27 -6.69 -3.59 -6.49
CA VAL A 27 -5.69 -4.60 -6.91
C VAL A 27 -5.99 -5.98 -6.31
N SER A 28 -5.25 -6.99 -6.75
CA SER A 28 -5.38 -8.33 -6.17
C SER A 28 -4.69 -8.44 -4.81
N PHE A 29 -5.15 -9.35 -3.96
CA PHE A 29 -4.45 -9.73 -2.72
C PHE A 29 -2.98 -10.11 -3.00
N ALA A 30 -2.73 -10.87 -4.06
CA ALA A 30 -1.37 -11.29 -4.43
C ALA A 30 -0.46 -10.10 -4.74
N THR A 31 -1.00 -9.02 -5.31
CA THR A 31 -0.28 -7.78 -5.58
C THR A 31 0.18 -7.12 -4.27
N VAL A 32 -0.73 -6.92 -3.32
CA VAL A 32 -0.40 -6.35 -2.00
C VAL A 32 0.60 -7.25 -1.25
N ASN A 33 0.39 -8.57 -1.26
CA ASN A 33 1.29 -9.52 -0.61
C ASN A 33 2.71 -9.46 -1.19
N ARG A 34 2.85 -9.32 -2.52
CA ARG A 34 4.17 -9.18 -3.15
C ARG A 34 4.84 -7.86 -2.81
N TRP A 35 4.09 -6.76 -2.78
CA TRP A 35 4.64 -5.46 -2.37
C TRP A 35 5.12 -5.48 -0.93
N GLU A 36 4.29 -5.93 0.02
CA GLU A 36 4.65 -5.97 1.45
C GLU A 36 5.84 -6.89 1.77
N ASN A 37 6.09 -7.90 0.93
CA ASN A 37 7.21 -8.83 1.09
C ASN A 37 8.40 -8.50 0.17
N ASN A 38 8.43 -7.32 -0.46
CA ASN A 38 9.47 -6.89 -1.40
C ASN A 38 9.72 -7.89 -2.56
N GLN A 39 8.70 -8.66 -2.94
CA GLN A 39 8.77 -9.65 -4.03
C GLN A 39 8.41 -9.06 -5.40
N ALA A 40 7.89 -7.84 -5.44
CA ALA A 40 7.63 -7.11 -6.68
C ALA A 40 7.71 -5.60 -6.44
N ASN A 41 8.23 -4.88 -7.43
CA ASN A 41 8.12 -3.42 -7.48
C ASN A 41 6.78 -3.03 -8.10
N PRO A 42 6.10 -1.98 -7.59
CA PRO A 42 4.91 -1.45 -8.24
C PRO A 42 5.26 -0.88 -9.61
N SER A 43 4.28 -0.88 -10.52
CA SER A 43 4.35 -0.02 -11.70
C SER A 43 4.17 1.45 -11.30
N ALA A 44 4.59 2.39 -12.14
CA ALA A 44 4.35 3.82 -11.90
C ALA A 44 2.86 4.14 -11.66
N LEU A 45 1.96 3.44 -12.36
CA LEU A 45 0.52 3.58 -12.17
C LEU A 45 0.07 3.12 -10.78
N ALA A 46 0.54 1.96 -10.34
CA ALA A 46 0.19 1.42 -9.03
C ALA A 46 0.77 2.27 -7.89
N GLN A 47 1.97 2.82 -8.09
CA GLN A 47 2.61 3.71 -7.14
C GLN A 47 1.82 5.00 -6.98
N ARG A 48 1.39 5.61 -8.09
CA ARG A 48 0.54 6.81 -8.07
C ARG A 48 -0.83 6.56 -7.44
N ALA A 49 -1.49 5.45 -7.79
CA ALA A 49 -2.77 5.09 -7.19
C ALA A 49 -2.68 4.91 -5.66
N PHE A 50 -1.57 4.35 -5.18
CA PHE A 50 -1.29 4.25 -3.74
C PHE A 50 -1.05 5.61 -3.09
N GLU A 51 -0.29 6.50 -3.73
CA GLU A 51 -0.03 7.85 -3.25
C GLU A 51 -1.31 8.69 -3.16
N ASP A 52 -2.11 8.72 -4.23
CA ASP A 52 -3.41 9.40 -4.28
C ASP A 52 -4.36 8.89 -3.18
N PHE A 53 -4.35 7.58 -2.93
CA PHE A 53 -5.12 6.96 -1.85
C PHE A 53 -4.66 7.42 -0.47
N CYS A 54 -3.35 7.52 -0.24
CA CYS A 54 -2.78 7.94 1.04
C CYS A 54 -3.10 9.41 1.33
N GLU A 55 -3.03 10.28 0.31
CA GLU A 55 -3.43 11.69 0.42
C GLU A 55 -4.91 11.82 0.79
N SER A 56 -5.78 11.05 0.12
CA SER A 56 -7.23 11.08 0.37
C SER A 56 -7.61 10.53 1.75
N SER A 57 -6.82 9.58 2.27
CA SER A 57 -7.08 8.91 3.55
C SER A 57 -6.33 9.52 4.74
N PHE A 58 -5.64 10.66 4.53
CA PHE A 58 -4.79 11.33 5.53
C PHE A 58 -3.75 10.40 6.18
N ILE A 59 -3.23 9.43 5.41
CA ILE A 59 -2.22 8.49 5.89
C ILE A 59 -0.87 9.20 5.88
N SER A 60 -0.29 9.36 7.07
CA SER A 60 1.06 9.89 7.23
C SER A 60 2.05 8.77 7.42
N PHE A 61 3.23 8.91 6.83
CA PHE A 61 4.34 8.01 7.03
C PHE A 61 5.36 8.67 7.95
N PRO A 62 5.89 7.98 8.97
CA PRO A 62 7.04 8.50 9.71
C PRO A 62 8.20 8.72 8.73
N THR A 63 8.64 9.97 8.61
CA THR A 63 9.94 10.29 8.01
C THR A 63 11.01 10.00 9.05
N GLU A 64 11.71 8.88 8.90
CA GLU A 64 13.09 8.74 9.41
C GLU A 64 14.06 9.43 8.46
#